data_AF-A0A1E4I917-F1
#
_entry.id   AF-A0A1E4I917-F1
#
_cell.length_a   1.000
_cell.length_b   1.000
_cell.length_c   1.000
_cell.angle_alpha   90.00
_cell.angle_beta   90.00
_cell.angle_gamma   90.00
#
_symmetry.space_group_name_H-M   'P 1'
#
loop_
_entity.id
_entity.type
_entity.pdbx_description
1 polymer ?
#
loop_
_entity_poly.entity_id
_entity_poly.type
_entity_poly.pdbx_seq_one_letter_code
_entity_poly.pdbx_strand_id
1 'polypeptide(L)'
;MTEDRHRKFVRFEGLRAEGTEEDAVLSLPAFELHGHGMRNSIADGDPGFVSDSYLNAVNAKTTVTAAELCTAGLWLRVDDGYEILDPEMVQMTLESYILVRRLGQCEAVLGGHRRASADPGKCGHCGCWIDPPDDDED
;
A
#
# COMPACT_ATOMS: atom_id res chain seq x y z
N MET A 1 -6.86 6.27 24.92
CA MET A 1 -5.60 5.51 24.70
C MET A 1 -5.01 5.83 23.33
N THR A 2 -4.61 7.08 23.07
CA THR A 2 -4.13 7.51 21.72
C THR A 2 -2.77 8.22 21.73
N GLU A 3 -2.28 8.72 22.87
CA GLU A 3 -1.02 9.47 22.92
C GLU A 3 0.24 8.61 22.77
N ASP A 4 0.19 7.33 23.17
CA ASP A 4 1.39 6.49 23.23
C ASP A 4 1.93 6.07 21.85
N ARG A 5 1.09 6.08 20.80
CA ARG A 5 1.50 5.68 19.44
C ARG A 5 2.40 6.71 18.76
N HIS A 6 2.24 7.99 19.09
CA HIS A 6 3.11 9.06 18.59
C HIS A 6 4.51 9.05 19.25
N ARG A 7 4.78 8.12 20.17
CA ARG A 7 6.09 7.94 20.81
C ARG A 7 6.93 6.85 20.15
N LYS A 8 6.38 6.18 19.13
CA LYS A 8 7.08 5.19 18.31
C LYS A 8 7.41 5.81 16.97
N PHE A 9 8.66 5.64 16.55
CA PHE A 9 9.18 6.22 15.32
C PHE A 9 9.86 5.15 14.48
N VAL A 10 9.80 5.34 13.16
CA VAL A 10 10.44 4.53 12.13
C VAL A 10 11.45 5.42 11.42
N ARG A 11 12.68 4.93 11.25
CA ARG A 11 13.71 5.59 10.46
C ARG A 11 13.73 4.97 9.06
N PHE A 12 13.75 5.82 8.04
CA PHE A 12 13.90 5.42 6.65
C PHE A 12 15.34 5.64 6.21
N GLU A 13 16.13 4.58 6.25
CA GLU A 13 17.51 4.63 5.78
C GLU A 13 17.55 4.95 4.29
N GLY A 14 18.27 6.02 3.92
CA GLY A 14 18.43 6.44 2.52
C GLY A 14 17.35 7.38 1.99
N LEU A 15 16.27 7.62 2.73
CA LEU A 15 15.35 8.73 2.48
C LEU A 15 15.81 9.91 3.33
N ARG A 16 16.20 11.03 2.72
CA ARG A 16 16.60 12.21 3.48
C ARG A 16 15.39 13.03 3.90
N ALA A 17 15.38 13.49 5.14
CA ALA A 17 14.41 14.50 5.54
C ALA A 17 14.62 15.78 4.70
N GLU A 18 13.54 16.49 4.41
CA GLU A 18 13.60 17.65 3.53
C GLU A 18 14.57 18.71 4.09
N GLY A 19 15.56 19.09 3.28
CA GLY A 19 16.54 20.10 3.67
C GLY A 19 17.62 19.64 4.66
N THR A 20 17.75 18.34 4.94
CA THR A 20 18.79 17.80 5.84
C THR A 20 19.61 16.68 5.19
N GLU A 21 20.76 16.36 5.80
CA GLU A 21 21.57 15.19 5.44
C GLU A 21 21.17 13.93 6.22
N GLU A 22 20.21 14.05 7.13
CA GLU A 22 19.76 12.98 8.02
C GLU A 22 18.65 12.13 7.39
N ASP A 23 18.61 10.85 7.78
CA ASP A 23 17.52 9.96 7.41
C ASP A 23 16.18 10.49 7.94
N ALA A 24 15.12 10.34 7.15
CA ALA A 24 13.77 10.70 7.52
C ALA A 24 13.29 9.83 8.68
N VAL A 25 12.72 10.48 9.69
CA VAL A 25 12.12 9.83 10.86
C VAL A 25 10.64 10.15 10.87
N LEU A 26 9.82 9.11 10.83
CA LEU A 26 8.35 9.21 10.87
C LEU A 26 7.82 8.61 12.16
N SER A 27 6.77 9.19 12.71
CA SER A 27 5.94 8.57 13.72
C SER A 27 5.23 7.35 13.12
N LEU A 28 4.97 6.35 13.96
CA LEU A 28 4.26 5.15 13.54
C LEU A 28 2.90 5.48 12.89
N PRO A 29 2.08 6.42 13.41
CA PRO A 29 0.86 6.84 12.73
C PRO A 29 1.08 7.45 11.34
N ALA A 30 2.15 8.21 11.11
CA ALA A 30 2.46 8.75 9.79
C ALA A 30 2.86 7.64 8.81
N PHE A 31 3.67 6.67 9.26
CA PHE A 31 3.99 5.49 8.47
C PHE A 31 2.75 4.67 8.09
N GLU A 32 1.86 4.42 9.05
CA GLU A 32 0.60 3.71 8.81
C GLU A 32 -0.28 4.49 7.82
N LEU A 33 -0.39 5.81 7.98
CA LEU A 33 -1.14 6.67 7.07
C LEU A 33 -0.55 6.63 5.65
N HIS A 34 0.77 6.63 5.50
CA HIS A 34 1.45 6.54 4.21
C HIS A 34 1.02 5.27 3.44
N GLY A 35 1.09 4.11 4.09
CA GLY A 35 0.69 2.84 3.49
C GLY A 35 -0.81 2.72 3.23
N HIS A 36 -1.65 3.24 4.13
CA HIS A 36 -3.11 3.26 3.93
C HIS A 36 -3.52 4.20 2.80
N GLY A 37 -2.91 5.38 2.71
CA GLY A 37 -3.12 6.36 1.64
C GLY A 37 -2.83 5.74 0.28
N MET A 38 -1.69 5.06 0.09
CA MET A 38 -1.39 4.37 -1.17
C MET A 38 -2.45 3.33 -1.53
N ARG A 39 -2.76 2.41 -0.61
CA ARG A 39 -3.73 1.34 -0.88
C ARG A 39 -5.12 1.88 -1.22
N ASN A 40 -5.55 2.92 -0.51
CA ASN A 40 -6.85 3.53 -0.76
C ASN A 40 -6.85 4.31 -2.10
N SER A 41 -5.80 5.08 -2.40
CA SER A 41 -5.67 5.77 -3.69
C SER A 41 -5.79 4.82 -4.88
N ILE A 42 -5.14 3.64 -4.80
CA ILE A 42 -5.24 2.58 -5.80
C ILE A 42 -6.65 1.98 -5.85
N ALA A 43 -7.28 1.75 -4.71
CA ALA A 43 -8.62 1.19 -4.65
C ALA A 43 -9.69 2.16 -5.21
N ASP A 44 -9.47 3.47 -5.04
CA ASP A 44 -10.35 4.54 -5.52
C ASP A 44 -10.08 4.91 -6.99
N GLY A 45 -9.03 4.33 -7.59
CA GLY A 45 -8.71 4.46 -9.01
C GLY A 45 -7.83 5.66 -9.36
N ASP A 46 -7.24 6.32 -8.37
CA ASP A 46 -6.32 7.45 -8.54
C ASP A 46 -4.98 7.18 -7.82
N PRO A 47 -4.14 6.25 -8.34
CA PRO A 47 -2.93 5.81 -7.64
C PRO A 47 -1.97 6.95 -7.36
N GLY A 48 -1.62 7.12 -6.08
CA GLY A 48 -0.70 8.17 -5.64
C GLY A 48 -1.37 9.48 -5.23
N PHE A 49 -2.70 9.60 -5.33
CA PHE A 49 -3.43 10.76 -4.82
C PHE A 49 -4.25 10.42 -3.57
N VAL A 50 -4.16 11.25 -2.55
CA VAL A 50 -4.91 11.11 -1.30
C VAL A 50 -5.77 12.34 -1.06
N SER A 51 -7.10 12.17 -1.17
CA SER A 51 -8.04 13.28 -1.00
C SER A 51 -8.19 13.74 0.44
N ASP A 52 -8.48 15.04 0.64
CA ASP A 52 -8.87 15.57 1.95
C ASP A 52 -10.14 14.91 2.49
N SER A 53 -11.09 14.59 1.61
CA SER A 53 -12.30 13.87 2.00
C SER A 53 -11.99 12.51 2.63
N TYR A 54 -11.02 11.77 2.08
CA TYR A 54 -10.57 10.51 2.66
C TYR A 54 -9.94 10.73 4.04
N LEU A 55 -9.01 11.69 4.16
CA LEU A 55 -8.33 11.96 5.44
C LEU A 55 -9.30 12.37 6.54
N ASN A 56 -10.30 13.20 6.20
CA ASN A 56 -11.37 13.61 7.10
C ASN A 56 -12.27 12.44 7.53
N ALA A 57 -12.49 11.45 6.65
CA ALA A 57 -13.27 10.26 6.96
C ALA A 57 -12.53 9.25 7.85
N VAL A 58 -11.20 9.17 7.75
CA VAL A 58 -10.39 8.22 8.53
C VAL A 58 -10.19 8.70 9.97
N ASN A 59 -9.75 9.95 10.18
CA ASN A 59 -9.62 10.54 11.51
C ASN A 59 -9.30 12.05 11.43
N ALA A 60 -9.91 12.86 12.31
CA ALA A 60 -9.57 14.28 12.46
C ALA A 60 -8.09 14.56 12.88
N LYS A 61 -7.36 13.55 13.38
CA LYS A 61 -5.93 13.67 13.72
C LYS A 61 -4.98 13.44 12.53
N THR A 62 -5.49 13.13 11.34
CA THR A 62 -4.65 12.85 10.16
C THR A 62 -3.91 14.08 9.64
N THR A 63 -4.34 15.30 9.98
CA THR A 63 -3.69 16.55 9.55
C THR A 63 -2.24 16.65 10.03
N VAL A 64 -1.96 16.29 11.29
CA VAL A 64 -0.60 16.36 11.84
C VAL A 64 0.30 15.30 11.18
N THR A 65 -0.21 14.09 10.96
CA THR A 65 0.53 13.02 10.29
C THR A 65 0.74 13.31 8.80
N ALA A 66 -0.20 13.97 8.13
CA ALA A 66 -0.04 14.38 6.73
C ALA A 66 1.03 15.48 6.60
N ALA A 67 1.06 16.45 7.53
CA ALA A 67 2.11 17.46 7.58
C ALA A 67 3.50 16.85 7.83
N GLU A 68 3.58 15.84 8.69
CA GLU A 68 4.81 15.07 8.93
C GLU A 68 5.30 14.38 7.64
N LEU A 69 4.40 13.73 6.88
CA LEU A 69 4.73 13.12 5.59
C LEU A 69 5.17 14.15 4.55
N CYS A 70 4.59 15.36 4.56
CA CYS A 70 5.04 16.45 3.71
C CYS A 70 6.46 16.89 4.06
N THR A 71 6.76 17.04 5.35
CA THR A 71 8.09 17.48 5.83
C THR A 71 9.16 16.41 5.60
N ALA A 72 8.76 15.14 5.54
CA ALA A 72 9.62 14.03 5.16
C ALA A 72 9.85 13.93 3.64
N GLY A 73 9.26 14.81 2.83
CA GLY A 73 9.37 14.77 1.37
C GLY A 73 8.65 13.59 0.72
N LEU A 74 7.78 12.90 1.48
CA LEU A 74 7.03 11.75 0.97
C LEU A 74 5.73 12.15 0.31
N TRP A 75 5.10 13.22 0.80
CA TRP A 75 3.84 13.73 0.29
C TRP A 75 4.01 15.19 -0.14
N LEU A 76 3.22 15.63 -1.11
CA LEU A 76 3.11 17.02 -1.51
C LEU A 76 1.67 17.47 -1.32
N ARG A 77 1.46 18.58 -0.63
CA ARG A 77 0.14 19.21 -0.55
C ARG A 77 -0.23 19.79 -1.92
N VAL A 78 -1.40 19.43 -2.42
CA VAL A 78 -2.00 19.98 -3.65
C VAL A 78 -3.43 20.47 -3.38
N ASP A 79 -4.12 20.93 -4.42
CA ASP A 79 -5.53 21.29 -4.32
C ASP A 79 -6.35 20.04 -3.94
N ASP A 80 -7.22 20.18 -2.93
CA ASP A 80 -8.13 19.14 -2.42
C ASP A 80 -7.50 17.83 -1.93
N GLY A 81 -6.18 17.79 -1.73
CA GLY A 81 -5.52 16.58 -1.22
C GLY A 81 -4.00 16.63 -1.22
N TYR A 82 -3.40 15.46 -1.43
CA TYR A 82 -1.97 15.24 -1.39
C TYR A 82 -1.53 14.28 -2.51
N GLU A 83 -0.39 14.57 -3.14
CA GLU A 83 0.31 13.64 -4.02
C GLU A 83 1.39 12.88 -3.25
N ILE A 84 1.56 11.60 -3.55
CA ILE A 84 2.59 10.74 -2.98
C ILE A 84 3.83 10.83 -3.87
N LEU A 85 4.95 11.30 -3.31
CA LEU A 85 6.23 11.52 -3.98
C LEU A 85 7.13 10.26 -4.01
N ASP A 86 6.52 9.08 -4.01
CA ASP A 86 7.21 7.80 -4.15
C ASP A 86 6.54 6.96 -5.25
N PRO A 87 6.78 7.29 -6.53
CA PRO A 87 6.13 6.62 -7.65
C PRO A 87 6.51 5.13 -7.76
N GLU A 88 7.70 4.75 -7.32
CA GLU A 88 8.15 3.35 -7.32
C GLU A 88 7.36 2.54 -6.29
N MET A 89 7.21 3.04 -5.07
CA MET A 89 6.41 2.35 -4.04
C MET A 89 4.92 2.31 -4.42
N VAL A 90 4.39 3.37 -5.04
CA VAL A 90 3.01 3.38 -5.57
C VAL A 90 2.83 2.29 -6.62
N GLN A 91 3.76 2.18 -7.57
CA GLN A 91 3.73 1.14 -8.61
C GLN A 91 3.81 -0.27 -8.00
N MET A 92 4.74 -0.53 -7.08
CA MET A 92 4.85 -1.82 -6.38
C MET A 92 3.57 -2.18 -5.61
N THR A 93 2.95 -1.18 -4.98
CA THR A 93 1.69 -1.37 -4.24
C THR A 93 0.54 -1.67 -5.20
N LEU A 94 0.48 -1.02 -6.36
CA LEU A 94 -0.52 -1.28 -7.40
C LEU A 94 -0.38 -2.71 -7.96
N GLU A 95 0.84 -3.13 -8.28
CA GLU A 95 1.11 -4.48 -8.76
C GLU A 95 0.70 -5.53 -7.72
N SER A 96 1.07 -5.30 -6.46
CA SER A 96 0.67 -6.14 -5.34
C SER A 96 -0.86 -6.19 -5.17
N TYR A 97 -1.54 -5.05 -5.30
CA TYR A 97 -2.99 -4.95 -5.21
C TYR A 97 -3.68 -5.76 -6.33
N ILE A 98 -3.20 -5.64 -7.57
CA ILE A 98 -3.71 -6.40 -8.71
C ILE A 98 -3.50 -7.90 -8.49
N LEU A 99 -2.32 -8.31 -8.03
CA LEU A 99 -2.00 -9.71 -7.75
C LEU A 99 -2.95 -10.29 -6.69
N VAL A 100 -3.12 -9.60 -5.56
CA VAL A 100 -4.01 -10.03 -4.47
C VAL A 100 -5.45 -10.14 -4.97
N ARG A 101 -5.95 -9.16 -5.75
CA ARG A 101 -7.29 -9.26 -6.33
C ARG A 101 -7.43 -10.44 -7.30
N ARG A 102 -6.42 -10.71 -8.12
CA ARG A 102 -6.42 -11.85 -9.06
C ARG A 102 -6.42 -13.20 -8.33
N LEU A 103 -5.70 -13.30 -7.21
CA LEU A 103 -5.74 -14.49 -6.34
C LEU A 103 -7.15 -14.69 -5.76
N GLY A 104 -7.75 -13.64 -5.20
CA GLY A 104 -9.09 -13.71 -4.60
C GLY A 104 -10.23 -13.94 -5.60
N GLN A 105 -10.04 -13.58 -6.86
CA GLN A 105 -11.05 -13.77 -7.91
C GLN A 105 -11.26 -15.23 -8.30
N CYS A 106 -10.24 -16.09 -8.21
CA CYS A 106 -10.41 -17.51 -8.53
C CYS A 106 -11.28 -18.22 -7.49
N GLU A 107 -11.06 -17.96 -6.21
CA GLU A 107 -11.91 -18.49 -5.15
C GLU A 107 -13.35 -17.97 -5.29
N ALA A 108 -13.52 -16.66 -5.47
CA ALA A 108 -14.84 -16.03 -5.49
C ALA A 108 -15.66 -16.31 -6.76
N VAL A 109 -15.04 -16.45 -7.93
CA VAL A 109 -15.72 -16.57 -9.23
C VAL A 109 -15.74 -18.02 -9.74
N LEU A 110 -14.70 -18.79 -9.43
CA LEU A 110 -14.50 -20.14 -9.99
C LEU A 110 -14.54 -21.25 -8.95
N GLY A 111 -14.64 -20.91 -7.65
CA GLY A 111 -14.53 -21.88 -6.55
C GLY A 111 -13.12 -22.48 -6.42
N GLY A 112 -12.10 -21.77 -6.92
CA GLY A 112 -10.70 -22.17 -6.85
C GLY A 112 -9.92 -21.92 -8.14
N HIS A 113 -8.62 -22.24 -8.13
CA HIS A 113 -7.76 -22.13 -9.29
C HIS A 113 -7.98 -23.27 -10.30
N ARG A 114 -7.92 -22.96 -11.61
CA ARG A 114 -8.02 -23.95 -12.70
C ARG A 114 -6.74 -24.00 -13.50
N ARG A 115 -6.11 -25.17 -13.62
CA ARG A 115 -4.86 -25.36 -14.38
C ARG A 115 -5.01 -24.95 -15.85
N ALA A 116 -4.06 -24.18 -16.37
CA ALA A 116 -3.99 -23.86 -17.79
C ALA A 116 -3.55 -25.10 -18.58
N SER A 117 -4.09 -25.29 -19.79
CA SER A 117 -3.68 -26.40 -20.66
C SER A 117 -2.24 -26.24 -21.19
N ALA A 118 -1.77 -25.00 -21.37
CA ALA A 118 -0.44 -24.70 -21.86
C ALA A 118 0.65 -24.72 -20.78
N ASP A 119 0.28 -24.46 -19.53
CA ASP A 119 1.18 -24.46 -18.36
C ASP A 119 0.41 -24.94 -17.13
N PRO A 120 0.39 -26.26 -16.86
CA PRO A 120 -0.40 -26.85 -15.78
C PRO A 120 0.01 -26.39 -14.38
N GLY A 121 1.17 -25.73 -14.24
CA GLY A 121 1.62 -25.11 -12.99
C GLY A 121 0.97 -23.75 -12.72
N LYS A 122 0.25 -23.18 -13.70
CA LYS A 122 -0.42 -21.89 -13.55
C LYS A 122 -1.91 -21.98 -13.75
N CYS A 123 -2.63 -21.08 -13.10
CA CYS A 123 -4.06 -20.91 -13.28
C CYS A 123 -4.35 -20.29 -14.66
N GLY A 124 -5.15 -20.95 -15.49
CA GLY A 124 -5.56 -20.46 -16.81
C GLY A 124 -6.51 -19.25 -16.77
N HIS A 125 -7.00 -18.88 -15.59
CA HIS A 125 -7.83 -17.69 -15.40
C HIS A 125 -7.04 -16.47 -14.91
N CYS A 126 -6.23 -16.63 -13.84
CA CYS A 126 -5.52 -15.52 -13.21
C CYS A 126 -4.00 -15.51 -13.42
N GLY A 127 -3.42 -16.61 -13.91
CA GLY A 127 -1.98 -16.77 -14.13
C GLY A 127 -1.14 -17.08 -12.90
N CYS A 128 -1.75 -17.15 -11.70
CA CYS A 128 -1.04 -17.50 -10.45
C CYS A 128 -0.54 -18.95 -10.47
N TRP A 129 0.55 -19.22 -9.77
CA TRP A 129 1.03 -20.59 -9.58
C TRP A 129 0.04 -21.38 -8.73
N ILE A 130 -0.26 -22.61 -9.17
CA ILE A 130 -1.08 -23.56 -8.43
C ILE A 130 -0.09 -24.48 -7.74
N ASP A 131 -0.13 -24.55 -6.41
CA ASP A 131 0.70 -25.49 -5.67
C ASP A 131 0.47 -26.91 -6.21
N PRO A 132 1.52 -27.73 -6.36
CA PRO A 132 1.33 -29.15 -6.66
C PRO A 132 0.41 -29.73 -5.57
N PRO A 133 -0.48 -30.69 -5.92
CA PRO A 133 -1.28 -31.34 -4.88
C PRO A 133 -0.31 -31.90 -3.85
N ASP A 134 -0.62 -31.74 -2.57
CA ASP A 134 0.09 -32.45 -1.51
C ASP A 134 0.11 -33.92 -1.94
N ASP A 135 1.30 -34.47 -2.17
CA ASP A 135 1.46 -35.91 -2.36
C ASP A 135 1.03 -36.53 -1.02
N ASP A 136 -0.22 -36.99 -0.94
CA ASP A 136 -0.69 -37.82 0.15
C ASP A 136 0.24 -39.05 0.18
N GLU A 137 1.23 -39.03 1.08
CA GLU A 137 2.11 -40.16 1.36
C GLU A 137 1.24 -41.31 1.91
N ASP A 138 0.96 -42.30 1.06
CA ASP A 138 0.36 -43.60 1.40
C ASP A 138 1.23 -44.43 2.39
#